data_AF-A0A8K0QYM4-F1
#
_entry.id   AF-A0A8K0QYM4-F1
#
_cell.length_a   1.000
_cell.length_b   1.000
_cell.length_c   1.000
_cell.angle_alpha   90.00
_cell.angle_beta   90.00
_cell.angle_gamma   90.00
#
_symmetry.space_group_name_H-M   'P 1'
#
loop_
_entity.id
_entity.type
_entity.pdbx_description
1 polymer ?
#
loop_
_entity_poly.entity_id
_entity_poly.type
_entity_poly.pdbx_seq_one_letter_code
_entity_poly.pdbx_strand_id
1 'polypeptide(L)'
;MSSKTLTALNISFLVTSIILIILSSVDLYMIIHPIQSLKIWFPAGRYEWRDRPYGSGWQKVTGHVSLYYDTRNEDLELAATAFALTTGVLGLVGFFVAKKNNKQAGSTPLTTVFLVLPSTITLFLSLIAIIYTSVHNKFNNDSTCTYIDGYRDGHLFGCTRENAACHIIKSITDTNWADNDRICRELKAGRLIIAGIVSVTALSLAAAAGRWWVRLEKKESANERVARLVGEE
;
A
#
# COMPACT_ATOMS: atom_id res chain seq x y z
N MET A 1 31.46 -7.22 -17.62
CA MET A 1 30.70 -7.11 -16.35
C MET A 1 30.22 -8.50 -15.86
N SER A 2 30.52 -8.86 -14.60
CA SER A 2 30.59 -10.25 -14.07
C SER A 2 29.25 -11.00 -13.90
N SER A 3 29.30 -12.34 -13.91
CA SER A 3 28.20 -13.25 -13.48
C SER A 3 27.64 -12.89 -12.08
N LYS A 4 28.51 -12.37 -11.20
CA LYS A 4 28.16 -11.96 -9.83
C LYS A 4 27.08 -10.86 -9.77
N THR A 5 27.12 -9.89 -10.68
CA THR A 5 26.16 -8.77 -10.74
C THR A 5 24.76 -9.24 -11.11
N LEU A 6 24.65 -10.20 -12.03
CA LEU A 6 23.36 -10.76 -12.43
C LEU A 6 22.73 -11.61 -11.30
N THR A 7 23.56 -12.34 -10.56
CA THR A 7 23.12 -13.11 -9.38
C THR A 7 22.63 -12.18 -8.28
N ALA A 8 23.35 -11.09 -7.99
CA ALA A 8 22.93 -10.08 -7.01
C ALA A 8 21.55 -9.48 -7.36
N LEU A 9 21.36 -9.06 -8.61
CA LEU A 9 20.08 -8.52 -9.08
C LEU A 9 18.93 -9.52 -8.95
N ASN A 10 19.16 -10.80 -9.27
CA ASN A 10 18.14 -11.85 -9.11
C ASN A 10 17.79 -12.12 -7.64
N ILE A 11 18.76 -12.05 -6.72
CA ILE A 11 18.52 -12.17 -5.28
C ILE A 11 17.74 -10.96 -4.77
N SER A 12 18.12 -9.75 -5.18
CA SER A 12 17.39 -8.52 -4.84
C SER A 12 15.92 -8.62 -5.24
N PHE A 13 15.62 -9.18 -6.41
CA PHE A 13 14.25 -9.42 -6.85
C PHE A 13 13.47 -10.40 -5.99
N LEU A 14 14.11 -11.51 -5.59
CA LEU A 14 13.47 -12.48 -4.72
C LEU A 14 13.13 -11.84 -3.36
N VAL A 15 14.08 -11.09 -2.80
CA VAL A 15 13.91 -10.39 -1.53
C VAL A 15 12.81 -9.34 -1.62
N THR A 16 12.80 -8.48 -2.64
CA THR A 16 11.75 -7.47 -2.80
C THR A 16 10.38 -8.11 -3.00
N SER A 17 10.28 -9.22 -3.74
CA SER A 17 9.03 -9.96 -3.93
C SER A 17 8.47 -10.51 -2.61
N ILE A 18 9.33 -11.10 -1.77
CA ILE A 18 8.94 -11.60 -0.44
C ILE A 18 8.49 -10.44 0.45
N ILE A 19 9.24 -9.33 0.46
CA ILE A 19 8.89 -8.15 1.24
C ILE A 19 7.53 -7.59 0.79
N LEU A 20 7.25 -7.53 -0.52
CA LEU A 20 5.95 -7.09 -1.03
C LEU A 20 4.81 -7.98 -0.54
N ILE A 21 4.99 -9.30 -0.53
CA ILE A 21 3.98 -10.23 -0.01
C ILE A 21 3.72 -9.96 1.47
N ILE A 22 4.77 -9.83 2.27
CA ILE A 22 4.67 -9.58 3.72
C ILE A 22 3.98 -8.24 3.98
N LEU A 23 4.48 -7.15 3.40
CA LEU A 23 3.91 -5.82 3.59
C LEU A 23 2.45 -5.78 3.15
N SER A 24 2.12 -6.37 2.00
CA SER A 24 0.74 -6.36 1.50
C SER A 24 -0.20 -7.18 2.38
N SER A 25 0.27 -8.31 2.92
CA SER A 25 -0.54 -9.15 3.82
C SER A 25 -0.79 -8.45 5.16
N VAL A 26 0.24 -7.80 5.71
CA VAL A 26 0.10 -7.01 6.94
C VAL A 26 -0.83 -5.83 6.71
N ASP A 27 -0.68 -5.11 5.60
CA ASP A 27 -1.53 -3.97 5.28
C ASP A 27 -3.01 -4.37 5.10
N LEU A 28 -3.29 -5.46 4.37
CA LEU A 28 -4.65 -6.00 4.26
C LEU A 28 -5.27 -6.30 5.62
N TYR A 29 -4.50 -6.90 6.54
CA TYR A 29 -4.97 -7.13 7.90
C TYR A 29 -5.25 -5.81 8.63
N MET A 30 -4.31 -4.86 8.57
CA MET A 30 -4.39 -3.55 9.23
C MET A 30 -5.52 -2.66 8.69
N ILE A 31 -6.04 -2.95 7.48
CA ILE A 31 -7.19 -2.23 6.91
C ILE A 31 -8.50 -3.01 7.18
N ILE A 32 -8.56 -4.30 6.86
CA ILE A 32 -9.81 -5.08 6.92
C ILE A 32 -10.30 -5.24 8.37
N HIS A 33 -9.40 -5.55 9.32
CA HIS A 33 -9.79 -5.77 10.71
C HIS A 33 -10.42 -4.51 11.34
N PRO A 34 -9.80 -3.32 11.23
CA PRO A 34 -10.44 -2.07 11.65
C PRO A 34 -11.75 -1.73 10.94
N ILE A 35 -11.83 -1.94 9.61
CA ILE A 35 -13.07 -1.68 8.85
C ILE A 35 -14.23 -2.52 9.39
N GLN A 36 -14.00 -3.81 9.59
CA GLN A 36 -15.01 -4.73 10.11
C GLN A 36 -15.38 -4.38 11.55
N SER A 37 -14.39 -4.06 12.38
CA SER A 37 -14.61 -3.64 13.76
C SER A 37 -15.49 -2.39 13.80
N LEU A 38 -15.14 -1.34 13.06
CA LEU A 38 -15.93 -0.11 13.02
C LEU A 38 -17.34 -0.35 12.47
N LYS A 39 -17.50 -1.21 11.46
CA LYS A 39 -18.83 -1.54 10.93
C LYS A 39 -19.74 -2.21 11.97
N ILE A 40 -19.17 -3.00 12.89
CA ILE A 40 -19.92 -3.71 13.93
C ILE A 40 -20.18 -2.80 15.14
N TRP A 41 -19.14 -2.15 15.65
CA TRP A 41 -19.19 -1.41 16.91
C TRP A 41 -19.70 0.02 16.74
N PHE A 42 -19.41 0.64 15.59
CA PHE A 42 -19.72 2.05 15.30
C PHE A 42 -20.22 2.21 13.85
N PRO A 43 -21.34 1.59 13.46
CA PRO A 43 -21.85 1.72 12.09
C PRO A 43 -22.16 3.18 11.71
N ALA A 44 -22.24 3.49 10.41
CA ALA A 44 -22.73 4.81 10.00
C ALA A 44 -24.16 5.03 10.53
N GLY A 45 -24.47 6.21 11.06
CA GLY A 45 -25.75 6.45 11.72
C GLY A 45 -25.76 7.67 12.64
N ARG A 46 -26.86 7.80 13.39
CA ARG A 46 -27.04 8.87 14.38
C ARG A 46 -26.53 8.43 15.75
N TYR A 47 -25.84 9.34 16.41
CA TYR A 47 -25.19 9.12 17.69
C TYR A 47 -25.45 10.27 18.65
N GLU A 48 -25.52 9.96 19.93
CA GLU A 48 -25.45 10.96 20.99
C GLU A 48 -24.04 11.55 21.04
N TRP A 49 -23.94 12.87 21.07
CA TRP A 49 -22.68 13.60 21.19
C TRP A 49 -22.39 14.00 22.63
N ARG A 50 -21.13 13.81 23.03
CA ARG A 50 -20.62 14.13 24.37
C ARG A 50 -19.42 15.05 24.23
N ASP A 51 -19.53 16.22 24.85
CA ASP A 51 -18.70 17.40 24.55
C ASP A 51 -17.22 17.29 24.98
N ARG A 52 -16.74 16.21 25.63
CA ARG A 52 -15.29 15.99 25.84
C ARG A 52 -14.82 14.53 25.82
N PRO A 53 -13.64 14.22 25.25
CA PRO A 53 -12.98 12.94 25.45
C PRO A 53 -12.61 12.79 26.94
N TYR A 54 -12.98 11.66 27.53
CA TYR A 54 -13.09 11.53 28.97
C TYR A 54 -11.76 11.39 29.73
N GLY A 55 -11.65 12.16 30.82
CA GLY A 55 -10.69 12.01 31.91
C GLY A 55 -11.24 12.36 33.31
N SER A 56 -12.47 12.86 33.44
CA SER A 56 -13.06 13.22 34.75
C SER A 56 -14.61 13.28 34.74
N GLY A 57 -15.25 12.30 35.39
CA GLY A 57 -16.70 12.16 35.74
C GLY A 57 -17.85 12.68 34.84
N TRP A 58 -18.74 11.76 34.38
CA TRP A 58 -20.07 11.92 33.71
C TRP A 58 -20.36 13.21 32.91
N GLN A 59 -20.41 13.14 31.56
CA GLN A 59 -20.78 14.30 30.73
C GLN A 59 -22.16 14.10 30.16
N LYS A 60 -22.90 15.21 30.20
CA LYS A 60 -24.22 15.36 29.62
C LYS A 60 -24.13 15.14 28.11
N VAL A 61 -25.09 14.40 27.57
CA VAL A 61 -25.37 14.38 26.13
C VAL A 61 -25.69 15.83 25.73
N THR A 62 -24.92 16.39 24.81
CA THR A 62 -25.10 17.76 24.34
C THR A 62 -25.94 17.85 23.06
N GLY A 63 -26.23 16.71 22.42
CA GLY A 63 -27.21 16.54 21.35
C GLY A 63 -26.86 15.36 20.44
N HIS A 64 -27.24 15.42 19.16
CA HIS A 64 -27.13 14.31 18.23
C HIS A 64 -26.34 14.68 16.98
N VAL A 65 -25.52 13.75 16.50
CA VAL A 65 -24.71 13.92 15.29
C VAL A 65 -24.90 12.71 14.38
N SER A 66 -24.77 12.92 13.07
CA SER A 66 -24.79 11.82 12.09
C SER A 66 -23.37 11.54 11.59
N LEU A 67 -22.91 10.31 11.71
CA LEU A 67 -21.61 9.86 11.22
C LEU A 67 -21.77 9.13 9.88
N TYR A 68 -21.01 9.58 8.89
CA TYR A 68 -20.87 8.94 7.59
C TYR A 68 -19.40 8.62 7.32
N TYR A 69 -19.15 7.42 6.76
CA TYR A 69 -17.81 6.97 6.42
C TYR A 69 -17.51 7.19 4.94
N ASP A 70 -16.48 7.97 4.63
CA ASP A 70 -15.88 8.02 3.30
C ASP A 70 -14.94 6.82 3.13
N THR A 71 -15.32 5.87 2.27
CA THR A 71 -14.55 4.65 2.00
C THR A 71 -13.56 4.79 0.87
N ARG A 72 -13.51 5.94 0.17
CA ARG A 72 -12.68 6.08 -1.05
C ARG A 72 -11.20 5.88 -0.78
N ASN A 73 -10.70 6.33 0.37
CA ASN A 73 -9.32 6.10 0.76
C ASN A 73 -9.07 4.59 0.90
N GLU A 74 -9.89 3.91 1.70
CA GLU A 74 -9.75 2.48 1.97
C GLU A 74 -9.85 1.63 0.70
N ASP A 75 -10.76 1.97 -0.22
CA ASP A 75 -10.91 1.26 -1.49
C ASP A 75 -9.65 1.38 -2.36
N LEU A 76 -9.02 2.56 -2.39
CA LEU A 76 -7.77 2.79 -3.10
C LEU A 76 -6.58 2.07 -2.44
N GLU A 77 -6.52 2.09 -1.11
CA GLU A 77 -5.50 1.37 -0.33
C GLU A 77 -5.61 -0.14 -0.55
N LEU A 78 -6.82 -0.70 -0.42
CA LEU A 78 -7.09 -2.12 -0.68
C LEU A 78 -6.72 -2.52 -2.11
N ALA A 79 -7.05 -1.68 -3.09
CA ALA A 79 -6.68 -1.93 -4.49
C ALA A 79 -5.15 -1.93 -4.66
N ALA A 80 -4.46 -0.88 -4.21
CA ALA A 80 -3.01 -0.78 -4.30
C ALA A 80 -2.31 -1.98 -3.65
N THR A 81 -2.79 -2.40 -2.48
CA THR A 81 -2.25 -3.51 -1.70
C THR A 81 -2.53 -4.86 -2.34
N ALA A 82 -3.72 -5.05 -2.92
CA ALA A 82 -4.02 -6.25 -3.72
C ALA A 82 -3.09 -6.36 -4.93
N PHE A 83 -2.86 -5.26 -5.65
CA PHE A 83 -1.91 -5.24 -6.77
C PHE A 83 -0.47 -5.51 -6.30
N ALA A 84 -0.05 -4.94 -5.17
CA ALA A 84 1.27 -5.21 -4.60
C ALA A 84 1.46 -6.68 -4.22
N LEU A 85 0.44 -7.31 -3.64
CA LEU A 85 0.45 -8.74 -3.34
C LEU A 85 0.59 -9.56 -4.63
N THR A 86 -0.20 -9.25 -5.66
CA THR A 86 -0.11 -9.96 -6.95
C THR A 86 1.27 -9.80 -7.59
N THR A 87 1.86 -8.61 -7.53
CA THR A 87 3.22 -8.35 -8.03
C THR A 87 4.27 -9.13 -7.26
N GLY A 88 4.17 -9.21 -5.94
CA GLY A 88 5.04 -10.04 -5.12
C GLY A 88 4.95 -11.52 -5.48
N VAL A 89 3.74 -12.05 -5.67
CA VAL A 89 3.52 -13.45 -6.08
C VAL A 89 4.06 -13.71 -7.49
N LEU A 90 3.75 -12.84 -8.45
CA LEU A 90 4.23 -12.97 -9.83
C LEU A 90 5.77 -12.86 -9.92
N GLY A 91 6.38 -11.98 -9.11
CA GLY A 91 7.82 -11.86 -9.00
C GLY A 91 8.47 -13.15 -8.48
N LEU A 92 7.88 -13.76 -7.45
CA LEU A 92 8.33 -15.02 -6.87
C LEU A 92 8.20 -16.19 -7.87
N VAL A 93 7.04 -16.33 -8.53
CA VAL A 93 6.82 -17.32 -9.59
C VAL A 93 7.80 -17.11 -10.75
N GLY A 94 7.97 -15.87 -11.19
CA GLY A 94 8.88 -15.49 -12.27
C GLY A 94 10.33 -15.85 -11.96
N PHE A 95 10.77 -15.71 -10.71
CA PHE A 95 12.10 -16.14 -10.27
C PHE A 95 12.30 -17.66 -10.41
N PHE A 96 11.34 -18.47 -9.93
CA PHE A 96 11.44 -19.93 -10.03
C PHE A 96 11.37 -20.44 -11.47
N VAL A 97 10.50 -19.86 -12.29
CA VAL A 97 10.41 -20.18 -13.73
C VAL A 97 11.71 -19.82 -14.44
N ALA A 98 12.29 -18.64 -14.17
CA ALA A 98 13.56 -18.24 -14.75
C ALA A 98 14.73 -19.13 -14.31
N LYS A 99 14.77 -19.57 -13.04
CA LYS A 99 15.77 -20.51 -12.53
C LYS A 99 15.69 -21.86 -13.25
N LYS A 100 14.47 -22.35 -13.55
CA LYS A 100 14.24 -23.60 -14.29
C LYS A 100 14.66 -23.48 -15.76
N ASN A 101 14.34 -22.36 -16.40
CA ASN A 101 14.57 -22.15 -17.85
C ASN A 101 15.97 -21.67 -18.21
N ASN A 102 16.79 -21.19 -17.26
CA ASN A 102 18.20 -20.84 -17.49
C ASN A 102 19.09 -22.01 -17.97
N LYS A 103 18.55 -23.24 -18.07
CA LYS A 103 19.20 -24.38 -18.76
C LYS A 103 19.01 -24.34 -20.30
N GLN A 104 18.14 -23.49 -20.84
CA GLN A 104 17.91 -23.31 -22.27
C GLN A 104 18.38 -21.91 -22.69
N ALA A 105 19.58 -21.85 -23.27
CA ALA A 105 20.14 -20.64 -23.84
C ALA A 105 19.30 -20.20 -25.05
N GLY A 106 18.45 -19.17 -24.87
CA GLY A 106 17.71 -18.56 -25.99
C GLY A 106 16.49 -17.73 -25.62
N SER A 107 15.86 -17.94 -24.47
CA SER A 107 14.60 -17.25 -24.16
C SER A 107 14.79 -16.02 -23.25
N THR A 108 14.59 -14.82 -23.77
CA THR A 108 14.00 -13.73 -22.98
C THR A 108 12.83 -13.16 -23.77
N PRO A 109 11.59 -13.24 -23.23
CA PRO A 109 11.03 -12.07 -22.54
C PRO A 109 10.15 -12.36 -21.31
N LEU A 110 10.05 -13.59 -20.80
CA LEU A 110 9.13 -13.89 -19.68
C LEU A 110 9.41 -13.03 -18.44
N THR A 111 10.67 -12.83 -18.05
CA THR A 111 11.01 -11.97 -16.89
C THR A 111 10.58 -10.52 -17.05
N THR A 112 10.50 -9.99 -18.27
CA THR A 112 10.11 -8.59 -18.50
C THR A 112 8.60 -8.42 -18.35
N VAL A 113 7.82 -9.38 -18.88
CA VAL A 113 6.36 -9.39 -18.78
C VAL A 113 5.89 -9.71 -17.36
N PHE A 114 6.53 -10.66 -16.66
CA PHE A 114 6.12 -11.07 -15.33
C PHE A 114 6.62 -10.17 -14.19
N LEU A 115 7.64 -9.33 -14.40
CA LEU A 115 8.14 -8.44 -13.36
C LEU A 115 7.93 -6.96 -13.65
N VAL A 116 8.28 -6.48 -14.84
CA VAL A 116 8.31 -5.02 -15.07
C VAL A 116 6.90 -4.47 -15.06
N LEU A 117 6.01 -5.05 -15.86
CA LEU A 117 4.65 -4.53 -16.06
C LEU A 117 3.79 -4.56 -14.78
N PRO A 118 3.76 -5.64 -13.98
CA PRO A 118 3.06 -5.64 -12.69
C PRO A 118 3.67 -4.65 -11.69
N SER A 119 5.01 -4.53 -11.66
CA SER A 119 5.70 -3.61 -10.75
C SER A 119 5.46 -2.14 -11.10
N THR A 120 5.41 -1.77 -12.38
CA THR A 120 5.03 -0.40 -12.79
C THR A 120 3.59 -0.10 -12.45
N ILE A 121 2.64 -1.00 -12.76
CA ILE A 121 1.23 -0.80 -12.42
C ILE A 121 1.07 -0.64 -10.90
N THR A 122 1.73 -1.49 -10.11
CA THR A 122 1.69 -1.39 -8.64
C THR A 122 2.27 -0.06 -8.17
N LEU A 123 3.43 0.35 -8.69
CA LEU A 123 4.03 1.63 -8.31
C LEU A 123 3.07 2.79 -8.58
N PHE A 124 2.45 2.84 -9.77
CA PHE A 124 1.48 3.89 -10.11
C PHE A 124 0.28 3.87 -9.18
N LEU A 125 -0.33 2.70 -8.94
CA LEU A 125 -1.50 2.59 -8.07
C LEU A 125 -1.19 2.95 -6.62
N SER A 126 -0.08 2.43 -6.07
CA SER A 126 0.34 2.76 -4.70
C SER A 126 0.71 4.24 -4.55
N LEU A 127 1.28 4.87 -5.59
CA LEU A 127 1.61 6.29 -5.58
C LEU A 127 0.36 7.17 -5.70
N ILE A 128 -0.62 6.78 -6.52
CA ILE A 128 -1.95 7.40 -6.56
C ILE A 128 -2.63 7.29 -5.20
N ALA A 129 -2.60 6.10 -4.57
CA ALA A 129 -3.17 5.90 -3.24
C ALA A 129 -2.50 6.82 -2.22
N ILE A 130 -1.17 6.87 -2.12
CA ILE A 130 -0.48 7.76 -1.17
C ILE A 130 -0.83 9.23 -1.42
N ILE A 131 -0.78 9.70 -2.67
CA ILE A 131 -1.10 11.11 -2.98
C ILE A 131 -2.54 11.40 -2.61
N TYR A 132 -3.48 10.54 -3.02
CA TYR A 132 -4.90 10.72 -2.74
C TYR A 132 -5.16 10.71 -1.24
N THR A 133 -4.69 9.70 -0.51
CA THR A 133 -4.87 9.60 0.94
C THR A 133 -4.23 10.80 1.66
N SER A 134 -3.06 11.27 1.21
CA SER A 134 -2.40 12.45 1.81
C SER A 134 -3.15 13.75 1.57
N VAL A 135 -3.62 13.97 0.33
CA VAL A 135 -4.39 15.16 -0.04
C VAL A 135 -5.76 15.14 0.62
N HIS A 136 -6.47 14.02 0.53
CA HIS A 136 -7.79 13.84 1.13
C HIS A 136 -7.73 14.03 2.64
N ASN A 137 -6.70 13.46 3.29
CA ASN A 137 -6.52 13.64 4.73
C ASN A 137 -6.16 15.07 5.15
N LYS A 138 -5.61 15.90 4.25
CA LYS A 138 -5.28 17.29 4.54
C LYS A 138 -6.46 18.24 4.27
N PHE A 139 -7.24 18.01 3.23
CA PHE A 139 -8.27 18.95 2.78
C PHE A 139 -9.67 18.66 3.33
N ASN A 140 -10.07 17.39 3.41
CA ASN A 140 -11.42 17.05 3.88
C ASN A 140 -11.46 16.92 5.41
N ASN A 141 -10.40 16.40 6.02
CA ASN A 141 -10.42 16.13 7.46
C ASN A 141 -10.47 17.39 8.34
N ASP A 142 -9.77 18.46 7.97
CA ASP A 142 -9.76 19.70 8.75
C ASP A 142 -11.12 20.42 8.71
N SER A 143 -11.95 20.16 7.69
CA SER A 143 -13.22 20.84 7.48
C SER A 143 -14.47 20.02 7.82
N THR A 144 -14.43 18.68 7.71
CA THR A 144 -15.63 17.83 7.91
C THR A 144 -15.51 16.80 9.05
N CYS A 145 -14.33 16.67 9.68
CA CYS A 145 -14.07 15.65 10.69
C CYS A 145 -13.23 16.16 11.87
N THR A 146 -13.56 17.34 12.40
CA THR A 146 -12.85 17.97 13.52
C THR A 146 -13.74 18.12 14.75
N TYR A 147 -13.19 17.67 15.88
CA TYR A 147 -13.80 17.75 17.22
C TYR A 147 -13.82 19.18 17.81
N ILE A 148 -12.87 20.03 17.39
CA ILE A 148 -12.52 21.27 18.12
C ILE A 148 -13.37 22.49 17.71
N ASP A 149 -13.89 22.56 16.48
CA ASP A 149 -14.49 23.80 15.96
C ASP A 149 -15.98 23.72 15.56
N GLY A 150 -16.63 22.55 15.66
CA GLY A 150 -17.79 22.27 14.80
C GLY A 150 -19.05 21.68 15.40
N TYR A 151 -19.14 21.40 16.72
CA TYR A 151 -20.35 20.78 17.25
C TYR A 151 -21.58 21.68 17.07
N ARG A 152 -22.56 21.18 16.31
CA ARG A 152 -23.94 21.67 16.24
C ARG A 152 -24.88 20.47 16.27
N ASP A 153 -25.97 20.56 17.02
CA ASP A 153 -26.99 19.52 17.02
C ASP A 153 -27.52 19.30 15.58
N GLY A 154 -27.61 18.04 15.16
CA GLY A 154 -27.96 17.65 13.79
C GLY A 154 -26.82 17.74 12.76
N HIS A 155 -25.58 18.05 13.17
CA HIS A 155 -24.45 18.09 12.25
C HIS A 155 -24.13 16.72 11.65
N LEU A 156 -23.64 16.72 10.41
CA LEU A 156 -23.27 15.52 9.67
C LEU A 156 -21.74 15.49 9.49
N PHE A 157 -21.09 14.54 10.17
CA PHE A 157 -19.66 14.28 10.07
C PHE A 157 -19.40 13.30 8.93
N GLY A 158 -18.76 13.77 7.87
CA GLY A 158 -18.20 12.95 6.80
C GLY A 158 -16.72 12.70 7.07
N CYS A 159 -16.38 11.48 7.50
CA CYS A 159 -15.05 11.13 7.96
C CYS A 159 -14.54 9.87 7.27
N THR A 160 -13.23 9.78 7.05
CA THR A 160 -12.59 8.46 6.86
C THR A 160 -12.70 7.66 8.16
N ARG A 161 -12.65 6.33 8.09
CA ARG A 161 -12.68 5.50 9.32
C ARG A 161 -11.48 5.74 10.22
N GLU A 162 -10.30 6.01 9.64
CA GLU A 162 -9.10 6.38 10.40
C GLU A 162 -9.40 7.59 11.28
N ASN A 163 -9.94 8.65 10.68
CA ASN A 163 -10.22 9.89 11.40
C ASN A 163 -11.35 9.76 12.39
N ALA A 164 -12.42 9.04 12.03
CA ALA A 164 -13.50 8.77 12.96
C ALA A 164 -12.99 8.04 14.21
N ALA A 165 -12.19 6.98 14.04
CA ALA A 165 -11.59 6.24 15.15
C ALA A 165 -10.66 7.12 15.99
N CYS A 166 -9.85 7.96 15.35
CA CYS A 166 -8.87 8.78 16.07
C CYS A 166 -9.47 10.02 16.76
N HIS A 167 -10.56 10.58 16.25
CA HIS A 167 -11.04 11.91 16.64
C HIS A 167 -12.52 12.00 17.05
N ILE A 168 -13.39 11.16 16.50
CA ILE A 168 -14.85 11.30 16.65
C ILE A 168 -15.46 10.27 17.61
N ILE A 169 -15.05 9.01 17.52
CA ILE A 169 -15.68 7.90 18.27
C ILE A 169 -15.59 8.10 19.79
N LYS A 170 -14.50 8.73 20.25
CA LYS A 170 -14.30 9.12 21.65
C LYS A 170 -15.37 10.08 22.20
N SER A 171 -16.05 10.83 21.34
CA SER A 171 -17.12 11.76 21.71
C SER A 171 -18.52 11.14 21.60
N ILE A 172 -18.61 9.90 21.11
CA ILE A 172 -19.87 9.20 20.84
C ILE A 172 -20.11 8.06 21.83
N THR A 173 -19.05 7.45 22.37
CA THR A 173 -19.17 6.34 23.31
C THR A 173 -18.20 6.46 24.48
N ASP A 174 -18.65 5.93 25.63
CA ASP A 174 -17.83 5.77 26.83
C ASP A 174 -17.24 4.35 26.92
N THR A 175 -17.58 3.45 25.99
CA THR A 175 -17.19 2.03 26.02
C THR A 175 -16.12 1.73 24.96
N ASN A 176 -15.22 0.79 25.25
CA ASN A 176 -14.21 0.25 24.34
C ASN A 176 -13.11 1.24 23.86
N TRP A 177 -12.70 2.18 24.70
CA TRP A 177 -11.60 3.13 24.39
C TRP A 177 -10.29 2.45 23.97
N ALA A 178 -9.91 1.38 24.67
CA ALA A 178 -8.68 0.64 24.38
C ALA A 178 -8.72 0.01 22.98
N ASP A 179 -9.88 -0.52 22.56
CA ASP A 179 -10.07 -1.10 21.24
C ASP A 179 -10.13 -0.01 20.16
N ASN A 180 -10.76 1.13 20.44
CA ASN A 180 -10.78 2.25 19.51
C ASN A 180 -9.38 2.85 19.28
N ASP A 181 -8.57 3.01 20.33
CA ASP A 181 -7.17 3.45 20.21
C ASP A 181 -6.30 2.45 19.45
N ARG A 182 -6.62 1.15 19.56
CA ARG A 182 -6.00 0.10 18.75
C ARG A 182 -6.41 0.24 17.28
N ILE A 183 -7.70 0.37 16.98
CA ILE A 183 -8.24 0.56 15.62
C ILE A 183 -7.63 1.79 14.94
N CYS A 184 -7.55 2.93 15.64
CA CYS A 184 -6.89 4.14 15.14
C CYS A 184 -5.41 3.90 14.79
N ARG A 185 -4.68 3.15 15.63
CA ARG A 185 -3.27 2.81 15.37
C ARG A 185 -3.10 1.85 14.20
N GLU A 186 -3.96 0.84 14.09
CA GLU A 186 -3.94 -0.12 12.98
C GLU A 186 -4.17 0.60 11.64
N LEU A 187 -5.19 1.47 11.53
CA LEU A 187 -5.46 2.25 10.32
C LEU A 187 -4.31 3.21 9.96
N LYS A 188 -3.74 3.91 10.95
CA LYS A 188 -2.55 4.76 10.75
C LYS A 188 -1.34 3.97 10.28
N ALA A 189 -1.14 2.77 10.83
CA ALA A 189 -0.07 1.89 10.44
C ALA A 189 -0.24 1.39 9.00
N GLY A 190 -1.46 1.00 8.61
CA GLY A 190 -1.79 0.61 7.24
C GLY A 190 -1.38 1.67 6.22
N ARG A 191 -1.84 2.91 6.42
CA ARG A 191 -1.47 4.05 5.57
C ARG A 191 0.06 4.23 5.41
N LEU A 192 0.82 4.01 6.49
CA LEU A 192 2.29 4.10 6.45
C LEU A 192 2.94 2.92 5.71
N ILE A 193 2.35 1.71 5.79
CA ILE A 193 2.84 0.53 5.09
C ILE A 193 2.78 0.73 3.58
N ILE A 194 1.79 1.47 3.05
CA ILE A 194 1.71 1.80 1.62
C ILE A 194 2.94 2.57 1.13
N ALA A 195 3.51 3.47 1.95
CA ALA A 195 4.78 4.13 1.62
C ALA A 195 5.96 3.13 1.55
N GLY A 196 5.93 2.10 2.40
CA GLY A 196 6.83 0.95 2.30
C GLY A 196 6.65 0.19 0.99
N ILE A 197 5.40 -0.09 0.59
CA ILE A 197 5.08 -0.76 -0.68
C ILE A 197 5.62 0.04 -1.88
N VAL A 198 5.45 1.37 -1.90
CA VAL A 198 6.03 2.24 -2.94
C VAL A 198 7.56 2.14 -2.98
N SER A 199 8.20 2.17 -1.81
CA SER A 199 9.67 2.08 -1.73
C SER A 199 10.19 0.75 -2.27
N VAL A 200 9.55 -0.37 -1.89
CA VAL A 200 9.97 -1.71 -2.30
C VAL A 200 9.67 -1.97 -3.77
N THR A 201 8.53 -1.48 -4.29
CA THR A 201 8.23 -1.56 -5.73
C THR A 201 9.21 -0.74 -6.55
N ALA A 202 9.57 0.47 -6.12
CA ALA A 202 10.62 1.27 -6.78
C ALA A 202 11.98 0.54 -6.82
N LEU A 203 12.38 -0.09 -5.70
CA LEU A 203 13.59 -0.92 -5.65
C LEU A 203 13.53 -2.11 -6.61
N SER A 204 12.36 -2.77 -6.73
CA SER A 204 12.17 -3.87 -7.67
C SER A 204 12.31 -3.42 -9.13
N LEU A 205 11.80 -2.23 -9.48
CA LEU A 205 11.93 -1.64 -10.81
C LEU A 205 13.38 -1.23 -11.11
N ALA A 206 14.09 -0.66 -10.14
CA ALA A 206 15.52 -0.35 -10.27
C ALA A 206 16.36 -1.61 -10.54
N ALA A 207 16.08 -2.71 -9.83
CA ALA A 207 16.72 -4.01 -10.09
C ALA A 207 16.41 -4.54 -11.51
N ALA A 208 15.19 -4.29 -12.02
CA ALA A 208 14.80 -4.65 -13.38
C ALA A 208 15.53 -3.87 -14.45
N ALA A 209 15.60 -2.55 -14.29
CA ALA A 209 16.34 -1.68 -15.18
C ALA A 209 17.82 -2.05 -15.19
N GLY A 210 18.43 -2.27 -14.02
CA GLY A 210 19.83 -2.70 -13.90
C GLY A 210 20.09 -4.04 -14.60
N ARG A 211 19.17 -5.00 -14.47
CA ARG A 211 19.29 -6.30 -15.16
C ARG A 211 19.19 -6.16 -16.67
N TRP A 212 18.31 -5.28 -17.15
CA TRP A 212 18.17 -5.01 -18.58
C TRP A 212 19.41 -4.33 -19.14
N TRP A 213 19.96 -3.34 -18.43
CA TRP A 213 21.21 -2.66 -18.78
C TRP A 213 22.39 -3.63 -18.91
N VAL A 214 22.61 -4.49 -17.91
CA VAL A 214 23.68 -5.51 -17.94
C VAL A 214 23.50 -6.50 -19.10
N ARG A 215 22.27 -6.77 -19.54
CA ARG A 215 22.00 -7.61 -20.72
C ARG A 215 22.28 -6.89 -22.03
N LEU A 216 22.05 -5.57 -22.10
CA LEU A 216 22.39 -4.77 -23.26
C LEU A 216 23.91 -4.71 -23.46
N GLU A 217 24.68 -4.48 -22.40
CA GLU A 217 26.16 -4.51 -22.46
C GLU A 217 26.74 -5.88 -22.83
N LYS A 218 26.03 -6.97 -22.54
CA LYS A 218 26.48 -8.34 -22.87
C LYS A 218 26.05 -8.83 -24.25
N LYS A 219 25.16 -8.11 -24.93
CA LYS A 219 24.91 -8.40 -26.35
C LYS A 219 26.12 -7.85 -27.11
N GLU A 220 27.03 -8.73 -27.50
CA GLU A 220 27.99 -8.45 -28.59
C GLU A 220 27.22 -7.69 -29.68
N SER A 221 27.74 -6.53 -30.08
CA SER A 221 27.15 -5.79 -31.18
C SER A 221 27.13 -6.70 -32.42
N ALA A 222 26.09 -6.64 -33.25
CA ALA A 222 26.04 -7.45 -34.48
C ALA A 222 27.33 -7.29 -35.32
N ASN A 223 27.96 -6.11 -35.23
CA ASN A 223 29.25 -5.81 -35.84
C ASN A 223 30.43 -6.59 -35.24
N GLU A 224 30.46 -6.85 -33.92
CA GLU A 224 31.49 -7.70 -33.30
C GLU A 224 31.35 -9.17 -33.72
N ARG A 225 30.12 -9.65 -33.88
CA ARG A 225 29.87 -11.00 -34.40
C ARG A 225 30.31 -11.16 -35.85
N VAL A 226 30.02 -10.16 -36.69
CA VAL A 226 30.47 -10.15 -38.09
C VAL A 226 31.98 -9.99 -38.17
N ALA A 227 32.60 -9.11 -37.37
CA ALA A 227 34.04 -8.93 -37.35
C ALA A 227 34.81 -10.19 -36.90
N ARG A 228 34.26 -11.00 -35.97
CA ARG A 228 34.87 -12.29 -35.60
C ARG A 228 34.76 -13.30 -36.76
N LEU A 229 33.63 -13.36 -37.45
CA LEU A 229 33.44 -14.27 -38.59
C LEU A 229 34.30 -13.90 -39.80
N VAL A 230 34.59 -12.62 -40.01
CA VAL A 230 35.48 -12.14 -41.10
C VAL A 230 36.96 -12.30 -40.74
N GLY A 231 37.32 -12.36 -39.46
CA GLY A 231 38.71 -12.57 -39.00
C GLY A 231 39.13 -14.05 -38.87
N GLU A 232 38.21 -14.98 -39.10
CA GLU A 232 38.46 -16.44 -39.11
C GLU A 232 38.55 -17.04 -40.54
N GLU A 233 38.48 -16.21 -41.59
CA GLU A 233 38.86 -16.55 -42.98
C GLU A 233 40.31 -16.15 -43.29
#